data_AF-A0A0B6Y4N9-F1
#
_entry.id   AF-A0A0B6Y4N9-F1
#
_cell.length_a   1.000
_cell.length_b   1.000
_cell.length_c   1.000
_cell.angle_alpha   90.00
_cell.angle_beta   90.00
_cell.angle_gamma   90.00
#
_symmetry.space_group_name_H-M   'P 1'
#
loop_
_entity.id
_entity.type
_entity.pdbx_description
1 polymer ?
#
loop_
_entity_poly.entity_id
_entity_poly.type
_entity_poly.pdbx_seq_one_letter_code
_entity_poly.pdbx_strand_id
1 'polypeptide(L)' 'FISYRDSKLTRILQNALEGNSKTAILCTVAPFSVEETHSTLKFALNAKKVKTKPQQNEVLTSSAMLKKSQSEI' A
#
# COMPACT_ATOMS: atom_id res chain seq x y z
N PHE A 1 -16.54 0.50 4.45
CA PHE A 1 -16.34 1.12 3.12
C PHE A 1 -15.12 2.03 3.21
N ILE A 2 -14.19 1.97 2.25
CA ILE A 2 -12.97 2.79 2.24
C ILE A 2 -12.96 3.67 0.99
N SER A 3 -12.86 4.98 1.18
CA SER A 3 -13.10 5.97 0.13
C SER A 3 -11.86 6.31 -0.72
N TYR A 4 -11.29 5.31 -1.39
CA TYR A 4 -10.16 5.55 -2.31
C TYR A 4 -10.50 6.42 -3.52
N ARG A 5 -11.79 6.63 -3.81
CA ARG A 5 -12.26 7.40 -4.96
C ARG A 5 -12.47 8.89 -4.70
N ASP A 6 -12.40 9.31 -3.44
CA ASP A 6 -12.63 10.71 -3.05
C ASP A 6 -11.50 11.63 -3.55
N SER A 7 -10.32 11.08 -3.84
CA SER A 7 -9.21 11.83 -4.44
C SER A 7 -8.43 11.01 -5.46
N LYS A 8 -7.82 11.70 -6.42
CA LYS A 8 -6.90 11.05 -7.38
C LYS A 8 -5.71 10.39 -6.67
N LEU A 9 -5.19 11.03 -5.62
CA LEU A 9 -4.03 10.53 -4.87
C LEU A 9 -4.34 9.22 -4.16
N THR A 10 -5.44 9.16 -3.40
CA THR A 10 -5.86 7.94 -2.69
C THR A 10 -6.21 6.81 -3.64
N ARG A 11 -6.68 7.12 -4.86
CA ARG A 11 -6.90 6.12 -5.91
C ARG A 11 -5.60 5.52 -6.44
N ILE A 12 -4.59 6.35 -6.72
CA ILE A 12 -3.26 5.87 -7.16
C ILE A 12 -2.61 5.02 -6.07
N LEU A 13 -2.74 5.45 -4.81
CA LEU A 13 -2.14 4.76 -3.66
C LEU A 13 -2.94 3.57 -3.15
N GLN A 14 -4.08 3.22 -3.76
CA GLN A 14 -4.93 2.12 -3.28
C GLN A 14 -4.15 0.80 -3.10
N ASN A 15 -3.28 0.46 -4.06
CA ASN A 15 -2.47 -0.75 -3.96
C ASN A 15 -1.42 -0.69 -2.83
N ALA A 16 -0.94 0.50 -2.47
CA ALA A 16 -0.05 0.71 -1.32
C ALA A 16 -0.78 0.65 0.03
N LEU A 17 -2.08 0.97 0.05
CA LEU A 17 -2.86 1.05 1.28
C LEU A 17 -3.63 -0.24 1.62
N GLU A 18 -3.95 -1.09 0.64
CA GLU A 18 -4.70 -2.35 0.90
C GLU A 18 -4.27 -3.52 -0.01
N GLY A 19 -3.32 -3.31 -0.93
CA GLY A 19 -3.04 -4.25 -2.01
C GLY A 19 -1.69 -4.97 -1.92
N ASN A 20 -1.18 -5.31 -3.10
CA ASN A 20 0.12 -5.91 -3.31
C ASN A 20 1.22 -4.83 -3.29
N SER A 21 1.63 -4.44 -2.09
CA SER A 21 2.75 -3.53 -1.88
C SER A 21 3.43 -3.74 -0.53
N LYS A 22 4.74 -3.55 -0.48
CA LYS A 22 5.47 -3.35 0.78
C LYS A 22 5.61 -1.85 0.97
N THR A 23 4.79 -1.28 1.84
CA THR A 23 4.67 0.18 1.99
C THR A 23 5.30 0.65 3.28
N ALA A 24 6.09 1.72 3.19
CA ALA A 24 6.63 2.46 4.32
C ALA A 24 6.19 3.92 4.20
N ILE A 25 5.88 4.55 5.33
CA ILE A 25 5.44 5.94 5.40
C ILE A 25 6.42 6.68 6.30
N LEU A 26 7.07 7.71 5.75
CA LEU A 26 7.94 8.61 6.50
C LEU A 26 7.13 9.82 6.95
N CYS A 27 6.96 9.95 8.27
CA CYS A 27 6.29 11.11 8.87
C CYS A 27 7.35 12.10 9.35
N THR A 28 7.39 13.29 8.73
CA THR A 28 8.29 14.37 9.12
C THR A 28 7.58 15.30 10.11
N VAL A 29 8.27 15.70 11.16
CA VAL A 29 7.72 16.52 12.25
C VAL A 29 8.67 17.66 12.59
N ALA A 30 8.14 18.73 13.19
CA ALA A 30 8.90 19.90 13.58
C ALA A 30 8.74 20.18 15.08
N PRO A 31 9.84 20.37 15.83
CA PRO A 31 9.78 20.47 17.29
C PRO A 31 9.02 21.70 17.80
N PHE A 32 8.86 22.72 16.97
CA PHE A 32 8.16 23.97 17.32
C PHE A 32 6.66 23.96 16.96
N SER A 33 6.14 22.94 16.28
CA SER A 33 4.74 22.85 15.88
C SER A 33 4.07 21.66 16.56
N VAL A 34 3.70 21.85 17.83
CA VAL A 34 3.20 20.78 18.72
C VAL A 34 1.90 20.16 18.19
N GLU A 35 0.94 20.98 17.78
CA GLU A 35 -0.37 20.51 17.31
C GLU A 35 -0.27 19.69 16.03
N GLU A 36 0.45 20.20 15.01
CA GLU A 36 0.66 19.50 13.74
C GLU A 36 1.52 18.24 13.92
N THR A 37 2.53 18.31 14.79
CA THR A 37 3.35 17.14 15.14
C THR A 37 2.49 16.06 15.79
N HIS A 38 1.62 16.43 16.72
CA HIS A 38 0.70 15.50 17.36
C HIS A 38 -0.29 14.87 16.37
N SER A 39 -0.86 15.65 15.46
CA SER A 39 -1.71 15.16 14.37
C SER A 39 -0.96 14.18 13.45
N THR A 40 0.28 14.50 13.09
CA THR A 40 1.15 13.66 12.27
C THR A 40 1.49 12.33 12.96
N LEU A 41 1.79 12.37 14.26
CA LEU A 41 2.06 11.16 15.05
C LEU A 41 0.80 10.29 15.21
N LYS A 42 -0.37 10.89 15.41
CA LYS A 42 -1.65 10.18 15.40
C LYS A 42 -1.92 9.48 14.07
N PHE A 43 -1.64 10.16 12.96
CA PHE A 43 -1.71 9.55 11.64
C PHE A 43 -0.75 8.36 11.53
N ALA A 44 0.52 8.52 11.93
CA ALA A 44 1.52 7.46 11.90
C ALA A 44 1.09 6.21 12.72
N LEU A 45 0.51 6.41 13.90
CA LEU A 45 0.00 5.33 14.75
C LEU A 45 -1.12 4.53 14.09
N ASN A 46 -2.00 5.19 13.34
CA ASN A 46 -3.06 4.52 12.60
C ASN A 46 -2.53 3.86 11.33
N ALA A 47 -1.68 4.55 10.58
CA ALA A 47 -1.05 4.04 9.38
C ALA A 47 -0.23 2.76 9.65
N LYS A 48 0.45 2.68 10.80
CA LYS A 48 1.19 1.47 11.24
C LYS A 48 0.30 0.23 11.38
N LYS A 49 -1.01 0.38 11.61
CA LYS A 49 -1.95 -0.75 11.77
C LYS A 49 -2.43 -1.30 10.43
N VAL A 50 -2.19 -0.59 9.33
CA VAL A 50 -2.58 -1.01 7.99
C VAL A 50 -1.73 -2.21 7.58
N LYS A 51 -2.39 -3.29 7.16
CA LYS A 51 -1.74 -4.51 6.69
C LYS A 51 -1.97 -4.66 5.19
N THR A 52 -0.89 -4.76 4.43
CA THR A 52 -0.92 -5.07 3.01
C THR A 52 -0.68 -6.56 2.77
N LYS A 53 -0.95 -7.03 1.55
CA LYS A 53 -0.74 -8.43 1.15
C LYS A 53 0.25 -8.49 -0.02
N PRO A 54 1.55 -8.24 0.23
CA PRO A 54 2.54 -8.25 -0.83
C PRO A 54 2.71 -9.66 -1.41
N GLN A 55 2.75 -9.74 -2.74
CA GLN A 55 2.97 -10.93 -3.56
C GLN A 55 4.00 -10.60 -4.65
N GLN A 56 4.75 -11.60 -5.09
CA GLN A 56 5.70 -11.41 -6.18
C GLN A 56 4.95 -11.13 -7.48
N ASN A 57 5.31 -10.04 -8.17
CA ASN A 57 4.75 -9.73 -9.48
C ASN A 57 5.43 -10.61 -10.53
N GLU A 58 4.82 -11.76 -10.84
CA GLU A 58 5.28 -12.62 -11.93
C GLU A 58 4.88 -12.01 -13.28
N VAL A 59 5.86 -11.78 -14.16
CA VAL A 59 5.59 -11.46 -15.57
C VAL A 59 5.48 -12.78 -16.31
N LEU A 60 4.27 -13.32 -16.40
CA LEU A 60 4.03 -14.54 -17.15
C LEU A 60 3.93 -14.20 -18.64
N THR A 61 4.99 -14.51 -19.39
CA THR A 61 4.91 -14.55 -20.85
C THR A 61 3.84 -15.57 -21.28
N SER A 62 3.19 -15.40 -22.43
CA SER A 62 2.14 -16.32 -22.91
C SER A 62 2.59 -17.78 -22.91
N SER A 63 3.87 -18.03 -23.21
CA SER A 63 4.50 -19.35 -23.14
C SER A 63 4.66 -19.90 -21.71
N ALA A 64 4.87 -19.03 -20.72
CA ALA A 64 4.97 -19.41 -19.31
C ALA A 64 3.59 -19.71 -18.68
N MET A 65 2.52 -19.00 -19.09
CA MET A 65 1.15 -19.30 -18.64
C MET A 65 0.67 -20.69 -19.09
N LEU A 66 0.96 -21.06 -20.34
CA LEU A 66 0.63 -22.38 -20.89
C LEU A 66 1.34 -23.50 -20.12
N LYS A 67 2.63 -23.32 -19.79
CA LYS A 67 3.39 -24.30 -19.00
C LYS A 67 2.85 -24.43 -17.57
N LYS A 68 2.51 -23.32 -16.91
CA LYS A 68 1.96 -23.32 -15.54
C LYS A 68 0.62 -24.06 -15.48
N SER A 69 -0.23 -23.86 -16.49
CA SER A 69 -1.53 -24.55 -16.60
C SER A 69 -1.38 -26.06 -16.84
N GLN A 70 -0.34 -26.49 -17.57
CA GLN A 70 -0.06 -27.92 -17.81
C GLN A 70 0.55 -28.61 -16.59
N SER A 71 1.26 -27.89 -15.73
CA SER A 71 1.86 -28.44 -14.50
C SER A 71 0.90 -28.52 -13.30
N GLU A 72 -0.28 -27.92 -13.40
CA GLU A 72 -1.35 -27.98 -12.38
C GLU A 72 -2.39 -29.09 -12.65
N ILE A 73 -2.15 -29.94 -13.66
CA ILE A 73 -2.90 -31.18 -13.98
C ILE A 73 -2.06 -32.38 -13.56
#